data_AF-A0A543F4V7-F1
#
_entry.id   AF-A0A543F4V7-F1
#
_cell.length_a   1.000
_cell.length_b   1.000
_cell.length_c   1.000
_cell.angle_alpha   90.00
_cell.angle_beta   90.00
_cell.angle_gamma   90.00
#
_symmetry.space_group_name_H-M   'P 1'
#
loop_
_entity.id
_entity.type
_entity.pdbx_description
1 polymer ?
#
loop_
_entity_poly.entity_id
_entity_poly.type
_entity_poly.pdbx_seq_one_letter_code
_entity_poly.pdbx_strand_id
1 'polypeptide(L)'
;MRKACTGLAALLLVAVVAQFYLAAGGAFDTAPVEESFQPHRTLGNLILFLAFVLTVAAAVARMPGRLIGLAGLVVGLVLGQSVIREVARALGADSSAGPVVFGLHAINGLVIMAVIATIVRRSHRISRTPSGQPTATVRPSS
;
A
#
# COMPACT_ATOMS: atom_id res chain seq x y z
N MET A 1 9.14 15.27 10.37
CA MET A 1 9.15 13.88 9.86
C MET A 1 7.83 13.14 10.04
N ARG A 2 7.17 13.14 11.21
CA ARG A 2 5.93 12.37 11.41
C ARG A 2 4.76 12.75 10.48
N LYS A 3 4.56 14.05 10.27
CA LYS A 3 3.59 14.58 9.29
C LYS A 3 3.93 14.17 7.85
N ALA A 4 5.21 14.11 7.50
CA ALA A 4 5.65 13.68 6.18
C ALA A 4 5.33 12.19 5.92
N CYS A 5 5.52 11.30 6.91
CA CYS A 5 5.08 9.91 6.80
C CYS A 5 3.55 9.80 6.58
N THR A 6 2.77 10.66 7.24
CA THR A 6 1.31 10.69 7.03
C THR A 6 0.95 11.17 5.63
N GLY A 7 1.60 12.22 5.14
CA GLY A 7 1.41 12.71 3.77
C GLY A 7 1.79 11.66 2.73
N LEU A 8 2.93 10.99 2.90
CA LEU A 8 3.39 9.93 2.00
C LEU A 8 2.46 8.71 2.02
N ALA A 9 1.96 8.30 3.19
CA ALA A 9 0.97 7.23 3.29
C ALA A 9 -0.36 7.60 2.59
N ALA A 10 -0.79 8.86 2.69
CA ALA A 10 -1.99 9.34 2.01
C ALA A 10 -1.80 9.39 0.49
N LEU A 11 -0.64 9.87 0.02
CA LEU A 11 -0.27 9.84 -1.40
C LEU A 11 -0.26 8.40 -1.94
N LEU A 12 0.33 7.47 -1.19
CA LEU A 12 0.34 6.06 -1.55
C LEU A 12 -1.08 5.50 -1.66
N LEU A 13 -1.99 5.86 -0.74
CA LEU A 13 -3.39 5.44 -0.81
C LEU A 13 -4.08 5.96 -2.09
N VAL A 14 -3.90 7.23 -2.42
CA VAL A 14 -4.45 7.84 -3.64
C VAL A 14 -3.88 7.15 -4.89
N ALA A 15 -2.58 6.85 -4.90
CA ALA A 15 -1.95 6.12 -6.00
C ALA A 15 -2.57 4.72 -6.17
N VAL A 16 -2.82 3.98 -5.08
CA VAL A 16 -3.50 2.67 -5.16
C VAL A 16 -4.94 2.80 -5.66
N VAL A 17 -5.69 3.85 -5.28
CA VAL A 17 -7.02 4.09 -5.84
C VAL A 17 -6.95 4.34 -7.35
N ALA A 18 -6.01 5.19 -7.79
CA ALA A 18 -5.78 5.43 -9.21
C ALA A 18 -5.35 4.14 -9.95
N GLN A 19 -4.60 3.25 -9.29
CA GLN A 19 -4.20 1.95 -9.84
C GLN A 19 -5.39 1.08 -10.21
N PHE A 20 -6.45 1.07 -9.41
CA PHE A 20 -7.71 0.36 -9.72
C PHE A 20 -8.41 0.96 -10.93
N TYR A 21 -8.47 2.29 -11.02
CA TYR A 21 -9.03 2.97 -12.18
C TYR A 21 -8.27 2.60 -13.47
N LEU A 22 -6.94 2.61 -13.44
CA LEU A 22 -6.11 2.22 -14.59
C LEU A 22 -6.24 0.72 -14.93
N ALA A 23 -6.39 -0.15 -13.92
CA ALA A 23 -6.65 -1.58 -14.14
C ALA A 23 -7.99 -1.80 -14.85
N ALA A 24 -9.04 -1.12 -14.37
CA ALA A 24 -10.36 -1.18 -14.99
C ALA A 24 -10.32 -0.61 -16.42
N GLY A 25 -9.65 0.53 -16.63
CA GLY A 25 -9.47 1.11 -17.96
C GLY A 25 -8.82 0.14 -18.96
N GLY A 26 -7.75 -0.56 -18.56
CA GLY A 26 -7.11 -1.57 -19.41
C GLY A 26 -7.99 -2.81 -19.67
N ALA A 27 -8.78 -3.22 -18.67
CA ALA A 27 -9.68 -4.38 -18.76
C ALA A 27 -10.94 -4.13 -19.59
N PHE A 28 -11.41 -2.88 -19.61
CA PHE A 28 -12.58 -2.45 -20.38
C PHE A 28 -12.20 -1.70 -21.67
N ASP A 29 -10.94 -1.76 -22.09
CA ASP A 29 -10.52 -1.30 -23.41
C ASP A 29 -11.27 -2.07 -24.51
N THR A 30 -11.50 -1.45 -25.67
CA THR A 30 -12.21 -2.10 -26.79
C THR A 30 -11.38 -3.21 -27.44
N ALA A 31 -10.06 -3.18 -27.26
CA ALA A 31 -9.11 -4.21 -27.65
C ALA A 31 -8.13 -4.47 -26.49
N PRO A 32 -8.57 -5.19 -25.43
CA PRO A 32 -7.73 -5.40 -24.25
C PRO A 32 -6.55 -6.30 -24.61
N VAL A 33 -5.35 -5.70 -24.58
CA VAL A 33 -4.06 -6.33 -24.87
C VAL A 33 -3.06 -5.97 -23.77
N GLU A 34 -1.89 -6.60 -23.73
CA GLU A 34 -0.91 -6.32 -22.67
C GLU A 34 -0.55 -4.82 -22.60
N GLU A 35 -0.51 -4.11 -23.73
CA GLU A 35 -0.22 -2.69 -23.81
C GLU A 35 -1.30 -1.81 -23.16
N SER A 36 -2.57 -2.22 -23.15
CA SER A 36 -3.66 -1.42 -22.52
C SER A 36 -3.46 -1.29 -21.01
N PHE A 37 -2.71 -2.20 -20.40
CA PHE A 37 -2.35 -2.17 -18.98
C PHE A 37 -1.01 -1.46 -18.68
N GLN A 38 -0.34 -0.87 -19.69
CA GLN A 38 0.96 -0.20 -19.48
C GLN A 38 0.89 0.93 -18.43
N PRO A 39 -0.14 1.81 -18.42
CA PRO A 39 -0.24 2.85 -17.39
C PRO A 39 -0.39 2.25 -15.99
N HIS A 40 -1.18 1.18 -15.86
CA HIS A 40 -1.32 0.43 -14.61
C HIS A 40 0.03 -0.16 -14.17
N ARG A 41 0.79 -0.82 -15.04
CA ARG A 41 2.12 -1.35 -14.69
C ARG A 41 3.08 -0.25 -14.24
N THR A 42 3.09 0.87 -14.95
CA THR A 42 3.96 2.00 -14.65
C THR A 42 3.66 2.59 -13.27
N LEU A 43 2.38 2.85 -12.96
CA LEU A 43 1.97 3.33 -11.64
C LEU A 43 2.21 2.27 -10.55
N GLY A 44 2.07 0.98 -10.86
CA GLY A 44 2.42 -0.12 -9.96
C GLY A 44 3.87 -0.10 -9.49
N ASN A 45 4.81 0.16 -10.41
CA ASN A 45 6.23 0.33 -10.07
C ASN A 45 6.47 1.55 -9.18
N LEU A 46 5.77 2.66 -9.44
CA LEU A 46 5.83 3.84 -8.59
C LEU A 46 5.25 3.56 -7.19
N ILE A 47 4.15 2.81 -7.07
CA ILE A 47 3.57 2.38 -5.80
C ILE A 47 4.57 1.55 -4.99
N LEU A 48 5.26 0.61 -5.64
CA LEU A 48 6.32 -0.17 -4.98
C LEU A 48 7.42 0.73 -4.42
N PHE A 49 7.90 1.68 -5.24
CA PHE A 49 8.90 2.66 -4.81
C PHE A 49 8.41 3.50 -3.64
N LEU A 50 7.20 4.06 -3.72
CA LEU A 50 6.61 4.88 -2.65
C LEU A 50 6.39 4.09 -1.36
N ALA A 51 5.97 2.82 -1.44
CA ALA A 51 5.83 1.94 -0.28
C ALA A 51 7.19 1.65 0.39
N PHE A 52 8.24 1.45 -0.40
CA PHE A 52 9.60 1.29 0.12
C PHE A 52 10.09 2.57 0.79
N VAL A 53 9.94 3.73 0.14
CA VAL A 53 10.29 5.04 0.71
C VAL A 53 9.52 5.30 2.00
N LEU A 54 8.22 4.96 2.07
CA LEU A 54 7.42 5.08 3.28
C LEU A 54 7.96 4.20 4.42
N THR A 55 8.38 2.98 4.10
CA THR A 55 8.97 2.06 5.08
C THR A 55 10.26 2.63 5.68
N VAL A 56 11.17 3.10 4.82
CA VAL A 56 12.43 3.75 5.24
C VAL A 56 12.15 5.04 6.01
N ALA A 57 11.27 5.90 5.51
CA ALA A 57 10.93 7.16 6.17
C ALA A 57 10.30 6.92 7.55
N ALA A 58 9.44 5.90 7.70
CA ALA A 58 8.86 5.52 8.98
C ALA A 58 9.93 5.03 9.97
N ALA A 59 10.91 4.25 9.51
CA ALA A 59 12.03 3.80 10.32
C ALA A 59 12.94 4.96 10.77
N VAL A 60 13.34 5.82 9.83
CA VAL A 60 14.15 7.02 10.11
C VAL A 60 13.41 7.99 11.05
N ALA A 61 12.09 8.14 10.88
CA ALA A 61 11.24 8.94 11.76
C ALA A 61 10.97 8.30 13.13
N ARG A 62 11.52 7.10 13.39
CA ARG A 62 11.32 6.30 14.61
C ARG A 62 9.85 6.13 14.94
N MET A 63 9.05 5.78 13.93
CA MET A 63 7.65 5.42 14.11
C MET A 63 7.51 4.13 14.92
N PRO A 64 6.34 3.87 15.53
CA PRO A 64 6.09 2.60 16.21
C PRO A 64 6.39 1.42 15.28
N GLY A 65 7.07 0.38 15.79
CA GLY A 65 7.51 -0.77 14.98
C GLY A 65 6.39 -1.43 14.18
N ARG A 66 5.17 -1.47 14.73
CA ARG A 66 3.99 -1.98 14.02
C ARG A 66 3.65 -1.17 12.75
N LEU A 67 3.88 0.15 12.74
CA LEU A 67 3.64 1.00 11.56
C LEU A 67 4.71 0.74 10.49
N ILE A 68 5.98 0.62 10.90
CA ILE A 68 7.09 0.25 10.00
C ILE A 68 6.82 -1.14 9.39
N GLY A 69 6.41 -2.10 10.20
CA GLY A 69 6.05 -3.45 9.74
C GLY A 69 4.87 -3.46 8.77
N LEU A 70 3.84 -2.63 9.01
CA LEU A 70 2.73 -2.48 8.05
C LEU A 70 3.19 -1.84 6.74
N ALA A 71 4.08 -0.85 6.76
CA ALA A 71 4.63 -0.26 5.54
C ALA A 71 5.48 -1.29 4.75
N GLY A 72 6.32 -2.05 5.45
CA GLY A 72 7.07 -3.16 4.85
C GLY A 72 6.16 -4.27 4.31
N LEU A 73 5.06 -4.57 4.99
CA LEU A 73 4.04 -5.50 4.50
C LEU A 73 3.47 -5.04 3.15
N VAL A 74 3.20 -3.73 2.97
CA VAL A 74 2.74 -3.21 1.67
C VAL A 74 3.77 -3.49 0.57
N VAL A 75 5.08 -3.33 0.83
CA VAL A 75 6.13 -3.69 -0.14
C VAL A 75 6.03 -5.18 -0.51
N GLY A 76 5.93 -6.06 0.49
CA GLY A 76 5.80 -7.50 0.27
C GLY A 76 4.54 -7.86 -0.53
N LEU A 77 3.40 -7.25 -0.21
CA LEU A 77 2.14 -7.49 -0.92
C LEU A 77 2.19 -6.99 -2.37
N VAL A 78 2.84 -5.85 -2.64
CA VAL A 78 3.02 -5.34 -4.00
C VAL A 78 3.93 -6.26 -4.82
N LEU A 79 5.03 -6.77 -4.24
CA LEU A 79 5.85 -7.80 -4.90
C LEU A 79 5.06 -9.09 -5.13
N GLY A 80 4.19 -9.44 -4.18
CA GLY A 80 3.26 -10.56 -4.31
C GLY A 80 2.30 -10.43 -5.49
N GLN A 81 1.97 -9.21 -5.94
CA GLN A 81 1.16 -9.02 -7.15
C GLN A 81 1.83 -9.60 -8.40
N SER A 82 3.15 -9.43 -8.53
CA SER A 82 3.93 -9.99 -9.64
C SER A 82 3.98 -11.51 -9.55
N VAL A 83 4.13 -12.07 -8.35
CA VAL A 83 4.12 -13.52 -8.15
C VAL A 83 2.78 -14.12 -8.56
N ILE A 84 1.65 -13.53 -8.13
CA ILE A 84 0.30 -13.99 -8.52
C ILE A 84 0.15 -13.97 -10.04
N ARG A 85 0.58 -12.89 -10.70
CA ARG A 85 0.53 -12.74 -12.16
C ARG A 85 1.35 -13.83 -12.87
N GLU A 86 2.60 -14.06 -12.47
CA GLU A 86 3.46 -15.04 -13.15
C GLU A 86 2.97 -16.48 -12.91
N VAL A 87 2.45 -16.79 -11.71
CA VAL A 87 1.83 -18.10 -11.45
C VAL A 87 0.58 -18.28 -12.32
N ALA A 88 -0.31 -17.30 -12.39
CA ALA A 88 -1.49 -17.36 -13.25
C ALA A 88 -1.11 -17.55 -14.72
N ARG A 89 -0.06 -16.86 -15.19
CA ARG A 89 0.48 -16.99 -16.55
C ARG A 89 1.02 -18.40 -16.81
N ALA A 90 1.77 -18.97 -15.87
CA ALA A 90 2.32 -20.32 -15.98
C ALA A 90 1.23 -21.41 -16.05
N LEU A 91 0.04 -21.16 -15.49
CA LEU A 91 -1.11 -22.05 -15.61
C LEU A 91 -1.82 -21.96 -16.97
N GLY A 92 -1.54 -20.92 -17.76
CA GLY A 92 -2.12 -20.71 -19.10
C GLY A 92 -3.51 -20.08 -19.08
N ALA A 93 -3.76 -19.18 -20.02
CA ALA A 93 -5.02 -18.43 -20.13
C ALA A 93 -6.21 -19.31 -20.58
N ASP A 94 -5.94 -20.37 -21.35
CA ASP A 94 -6.95 -21.32 -21.82
C ASP A 94 -7.35 -22.36 -20.76
N SER A 95 -6.67 -22.33 -19.60
CA SER A 95 -7.02 -23.17 -18.45
C SER A 95 -8.13 -22.52 -17.61
N SER A 96 -8.92 -23.33 -16.92
CA SER A 96 -9.87 -22.81 -15.91
C SER A 96 -9.17 -22.26 -14.67
N ALA A 97 -7.93 -22.68 -14.39
CA ALA A 97 -7.20 -22.32 -13.18
C ALA A 97 -6.50 -20.95 -13.29
N GLY A 98 -5.92 -20.62 -14.46
CA GLY A 98 -5.16 -19.38 -14.68
C GLY A 98 -5.96 -18.11 -14.34
N PRO A 99 -7.16 -17.90 -14.91
CA PRO A 99 -8.01 -16.75 -14.61
C PRO A 99 -8.46 -16.68 -13.15
N VAL A 100 -8.76 -17.83 -12.52
CA VAL A 100 -9.17 -17.90 -11.11
C VAL A 100 -8.02 -17.45 -10.20
N VAL A 101 -6.79 -17.94 -10.45
CA VAL A 101 -5.60 -17.52 -9.72
C VAL A 101 -5.28 -16.06 -9.98
N PHE A 102 -5.44 -15.58 -11.22
CA PHE A 102 -5.27 -14.16 -11.54
C PHE A 102 -6.25 -13.27 -10.76
N GLY A 103 -7.47 -13.75 -10.49
CA GLY A 103 -8.44 -13.04 -9.63
C GLY A 103 -7.91 -12.72 -8.22
N LEU A 104 -6.96 -13.49 -7.70
CA LEU A 104 -6.28 -13.19 -6.43
C LEU A 104 -5.50 -11.88 -6.48
N HIS A 105 -5.08 -11.42 -7.67
CA HIS A 105 -4.41 -10.13 -7.86
C HIS A 105 -5.29 -8.97 -7.40
N ALA A 106 -6.57 -9.00 -7.81
CA ALA A 106 -7.56 -7.99 -7.42
C ALA A 106 -7.82 -8.03 -5.91
N ILE A 107 -7.97 -9.22 -5.34
CA ILE A 107 -8.19 -9.40 -3.89
C ILE A 107 -6.98 -8.88 -3.09
N ASN A 108 -5.77 -9.24 -3.49
CA ASN A 108 -4.54 -8.72 -2.87
C ASN A 108 -4.44 -7.19 -3.00
N GLY A 109 -4.92 -6.60 -4.10
CA GLY A 109 -5.01 -5.16 -4.28
C GLY A 109 -5.91 -4.49 -3.24
N LEU A 110 -7.06 -5.11 -2.93
CA LEU A 110 -7.97 -4.62 -1.88
C LEU A 110 -7.33 -4.72 -0.49
N VAL A 111 -6.59 -5.80 -0.22
CA VAL A 111 -5.84 -5.96 1.03
C VAL A 111 -4.77 -4.86 1.16
N ILE A 112 -4.00 -4.60 0.10
CA ILE A 112 -3.02 -3.50 0.07
C ILE A 112 -3.69 -2.17 0.41
N MET A 113 -4.80 -1.85 -0.24
CA MET A 113 -5.55 -0.61 0.01
C MET A 113 -6.00 -0.51 1.48
N ALA A 114 -6.54 -1.59 2.05
CA ALA A 114 -6.99 -1.63 3.45
C ALA A 114 -5.83 -1.46 4.45
N VAL A 115 -4.67 -2.06 4.15
CA VAL A 115 -3.44 -1.90 4.95
C VAL A 115 -2.96 -0.45 4.89
N ILE A 116 -2.88 0.16 3.71
CA ILE A 116 -2.46 1.56 3.56
C ILE A 116 -3.43 2.51 4.27
N ALA A 117 -4.74 2.33 4.13
CA ALA A 117 -5.73 3.11 4.86
C ALA A 117 -5.56 2.99 6.39
N THR A 118 -5.14 1.82 6.87
CA THR A 118 -4.82 1.60 8.28
C THR A 118 -3.54 2.35 8.69
N ILE A 119 -2.52 2.38 7.83
CA ILE A 119 -1.29 3.18 8.05
C ILE A 119 -1.64 4.66 8.14
N VAL A 120 -2.42 5.20 7.18
CA VAL A 120 -2.85 6.62 7.18
C VAL A 120 -3.56 6.99 8.48
N ARG A 121 -4.56 6.19 8.89
CA ARG A 121 -5.31 6.45 10.14
C ARG A 121 -4.40 6.45 11.37
N ARG A 122 -3.46 5.51 11.45
CA ARG A 122 -2.54 5.38 12.60
C ARG A 122 -1.48 6.48 12.60
N SER A 123 -0.85 6.77 11.46
CA SER A 123 0.17 7.81 11.33
C SER A 123 -0.42 9.19 11.63
N HIS A 124 -1.66 9.43 11.22
CA HIS A 124 -2.38 10.65 11.51
C HIS A 124 -2.59 10.84 13.02
N ARG A 125 -3.03 9.80 13.74
CA ARG A 125 -3.19 9.85 15.20
C ARG A 125 -1.87 10.16 15.89
N ILE A 126 -0.80 9.47 15.51
CA ILE A 126 0.56 9.68 16.06
C ILE A 126 1.07 11.10 15.80
N SER A 127 0.74 11.68 14.64
CA SER A 127 1.18 13.03 14.26
C SER A 127 0.41 14.14 14.97
N ARG A 128 -0.76 13.84 15.55
CA ARG A 128 -1.61 14.78 16.29
C ARG A 128 -1.33 14.78 17.80
N THR A 129 -0.69 13.75 18.36
CA THR A 129 -0.33 13.73 19.79
C THR A 129 0.79 14.75 20.06
N PRO A 130 0.56 15.78 20.91
CA PRO A 130 1.59 16.74 21.27
C PRO A 130 2.75 16.04 21.99
N SER A 131 3.97 16.28 21.54
CA SER A 131 5.18 15.88 22.26
C SER A 131 5.36 16.79 23.47
N GLY A 132 4.83 16.39 24.62
CA GLY A 132 5.08 17.02 25.91
C GLY A 132 3.83 17.57 26.61
N GLN A 133 2.98 16.70 27.16
CA GLN A 133 2.34 17.07 28.42
C GLN A 133 3.26 16.60 29.55
N PRO A 134 3.81 17.50 30.38
CA PRO A 134 4.43 17.10 31.63
C PRO A 134 3.39 16.29 32.39
N THR A 135 3.77 15.08 32.81
CA THR A 135 3.05 14.37 33.86
C THR A 135 2.98 15.35 35.02
N ALA A 136 1.80 15.92 35.26
CA ALA A 136 1.58 16.72 36.44
C ALA A 136 1.76 15.76 37.61
N THR A 137 2.95 15.79 38.21
CA THR A 137 3.22 15.15 39.49
C THR A 137 2.28 15.83 40.49
N VAL A 138 1.11 15.24 40.67
CA VAL A 138 0.22 15.56 41.78
C VAL A 138 0.99 15.14 43.03
N ARG A 139 1.63 16.12 43.69
CA ARG A 139 2.24 15.94 44.99
C ARG A 139 1.08 15.85 46.00
N PRO A 140 0.90 14.76 46.75
CA PRO A 140 -0.05 14.76 47.84
C PRO A 140 0.46 15.72 48.92
N SER A 141 -0.38 16.68 49.31
CA SER A 141 -0.19 17.48 50.51
C SER A 141 -0.63 16.66 51.71
N SER A 142 0.32 16.11 52.48
CA SER A 142 0.39 16.09 53.96
C SER A 142 1.46 15.11 54.42
#